data_AF-A0A434SM62-F1
#
_entry.id   AF-A0A434SM62-F1
#
_cell.length_a   1.000
_cell.length_b   1.000
_cell.length_c   1.000
_cell.angle_alpha   90.00
_cell.angle_beta   90.00
_cell.angle_gamma   90.00
#
_symmetry.space_group_name_H-M   'P 1'
#
loop_
_entity.id
_entity.type
_entity.pdbx_description
1 polymer ?
#
loop_
_entity_poly.entity_id
_entity_poly.type
_entity_poly.pdbx_seq_one_letter_code
_entity_poly.pdbx_strand_id
1 'polypeptide(L)'
;MSNSERPNQLLRNLNAKVASIPMILTALVVFVGGTAWTVLYSFTNSKLLPRLDFVGLDQYYRLWATPRWLVSIENLLIYGVISLLFSLVIGFILAALLDQKIRFEDTFRTIFLYPFALSFIVTGLVWQWLLNPDFGIQRVVRDLGWTSFSFDPLYNSSIVIYGISIAALWQGTGLIMCLMLAGLRGIDEDIWKAARVDGIPMWKTYVFIIIPMMRPVFVTTLVIIAAGIVKVYDLVVAQTSGGPGIASEVPAKYVYDYMFFAQNLGQGFAASTMMLLSVVIVIVPWAYLEFGGKKHG
;
A
#
# COMPACT_ATOMS: atom_id res chain seq x y z
N MET A 1 42.02 23.87 41.40
CA MET A 1 40.86 24.27 40.56
C MET A 1 41.08 23.69 39.17
N SER A 2 40.46 22.54 38.87
CA SER A 2 40.51 21.92 37.54
C SER A 2 39.10 21.99 36.95
N ASN A 3 38.95 22.80 35.92
CA ASN A 3 37.69 23.05 35.22
C ASN A 3 37.44 21.87 34.26
N SER A 4 36.57 20.95 34.63
CA SER A 4 36.12 19.87 33.74
C SER A 4 35.05 20.41 32.78
N GLU A 5 35.47 20.99 31.66
CA GLU A 5 34.55 21.34 30.59
C GLU A 5 33.92 20.05 30.03
N ARG A 6 32.59 19.97 30.09
CA ARG A 6 31.83 18.84 29.55
C ARG A 6 32.15 18.73 28.04
N PRO A 7 32.51 17.54 27.51
CA PRO A 7 32.83 17.42 26.09
C PRO A 7 31.62 17.83 25.25
N ASN A 8 31.87 18.75 24.31
CA ASN A 8 30.86 19.38 23.48
C ASN A 8 30.09 18.32 22.68
N GLN A 9 28.81 18.09 23.01
CA GLN A 9 27.99 16.99 22.44
C GLN A 9 27.89 17.06 20.90
N LEU A 10 28.06 18.25 20.32
CA LEU A 10 28.09 18.48 18.88
C LEU A 10 29.32 17.88 18.18
N LEU A 11 30.46 17.73 18.86
CA LEU A 11 31.68 17.17 18.29
C LEU A 11 31.84 15.65 18.53
N ARG A 12 30.95 15.05 19.33
CA ARG A 12 30.93 13.61 19.54
C ARG A 12 30.49 12.89 18.27
N ASN A 13 31.24 11.85 17.87
CA ASN A 13 31.02 11.02 16.67
C ASN A 13 31.09 11.78 15.33
N LEU A 14 32.08 12.66 15.17
CA LEU A 14 32.26 13.49 13.97
C LEU A 14 32.31 12.68 12.67
N ASN A 15 33.01 11.53 12.67
CA ASN A 15 33.09 10.64 11.51
C ASN A 15 31.73 10.07 11.10
N ALA A 16 30.89 9.67 12.07
CA ALA A 16 29.54 9.18 11.79
C ALA A 16 28.64 10.30 11.24
N LYS A 17 28.78 11.51 11.77
CA LYS A 17 28.05 12.69 11.26
C LYS A 17 28.44 13.00 9.83
N VAL A 18 29.74 13.08 9.54
CA VAL A 18 30.26 13.32 8.18
C VAL A 18 29.80 12.22 7.20
N ALA A 19 29.88 10.95 7.61
CA ALA A 19 29.39 9.83 6.80
C ALA A 19 27.87 9.89 6.53
N SER A 20 27.09 10.47 7.44
CA SER A 20 25.63 10.63 7.28
C SER A 20 25.22 11.86 6.45
N ILE A 21 26.13 12.81 6.18
CA ILE A 21 25.82 14.04 5.44
C ILE A 21 25.16 13.75 4.07
N PRO A 22 25.67 12.85 3.22
CA PRO A 22 25.05 12.58 1.92
C PRO A 22 23.60 12.08 2.03
N MET A 23 23.33 11.23 3.03
CA MET A 23 21.98 10.74 3.29
C MET A 23 21.04 11.87 3.74
N ILE A 24 21.49 12.70 4.69
CA ILE A 24 20.71 13.84 5.21
C ILE A 24 20.45 14.85 4.09
N LEU A 25 21.46 15.17 3.28
CA LEU A 25 21.33 16.11 2.17
C LEU A 25 20.33 15.57 1.14
N THR A 26 20.42 14.30 0.78
CA THR A 26 19.45 13.67 -0.15
C THR A 26 18.05 13.71 0.43
N ALA A 27 17.88 13.37 1.72
CA ALA A 27 16.59 13.42 2.41
C ALA A 27 15.97 14.84 2.40
N LEU A 28 16.76 15.86 2.77
CA LEU A 28 16.27 17.23 2.90
C LEU A 28 16.06 17.90 1.54
N VAL A 29 17.00 17.76 0.61
CA VAL A 29 16.94 18.47 -0.67
C VAL A 29 15.98 17.79 -1.62
N VAL A 30 16.10 16.47 -1.82
CA VAL A 30 15.33 15.75 -2.82
C VAL A 30 13.92 15.47 -2.33
N PHE A 31 13.78 14.84 -1.16
CA PHE A 31 12.46 14.44 -0.68
C PHE A 31 11.69 15.60 -0.05
N VAL A 32 12.26 16.28 0.96
CA VAL A 32 11.56 17.39 1.62
C VAL A 32 11.46 18.60 0.69
N GLY A 33 12.55 18.99 0.03
CA GLY A 33 12.56 20.09 -0.93
C GLY A 33 11.64 19.85 -2.13
N GLY A 34 11.68 18.66 -2.74
CA GLY A 34 10.79 18.30 -3.85
C GLY A 34 9.31 18.23 -3.44
N THR A 35 9.03 17.76 -2.22
CA THR A 35 7.66 17.76 -1.67
C THR A 35 7.16 19.18 -1.43
N ALA A 36 7.97 20.02 -0.78
CA ALA A 36 7.63 21.43 -0.56
C ALA A 36 7.43 22.17 -1.89
N TRP A 37 8.27 21.91 -2.89
CA TRP A 37 8.12 22.42 -4.24
C TRP A 37 6.78 22.01 -4.87
N THR A 38 6.43 20.72 -4.82
CA THR A 38 5.15 20.20 -5.32
C THR A 38 3.96 20.90 -4.64
N VAL A 39 4.02 21.04 -3.31
CA VAL A 39 2.97 21.72 -2.54
C VAL A 39 2.89 23.19 -2.93
N LEU A 40 4.00 23.92 -3.05
CA LEU A 40 3.98 25.34 -3.43
C LEU A 40 3.38 25.55 -4.82
N TYR A 41 3.79 24.75 -5.81
CA TYR A 41 3.30 24.88 -7.19
C TYR A 41 1.85 24.37 -7.36
N SER A 42 1.30 23.65 -6.39
CA SER A 42 -0.12 23.30 -6.39
C SER A 42 -1.04 24.51 -6.19
N PHE A 43 -0.54 25.61 -5.62
CA PHE A 43 -1.26 26.88 -5.47
C PHE A 43 -1.07 27.83 -6.68
N THR A 44 -0.40 27.38 -7.74
CA THR A 44 -0.10 28.22 -8.91
C THR A 44 -0.84 27.75 -10.18
N ASN A 45 -0.98 28.65 -11.15
CA ASN A 45 -1.55 28.34 -12.47
C ASN A 45 -0.50 27.74 -13.43
N SER A 46 0.23 26.73 -12.95
CA SER A 46 1.24 26.06 -13.77
C SER A 46 0.57 25.20 -14.85
N LYS A 47 0.96 25.41 -16.10
CA LYS A 47 0.52 24.60 -17.24
C LYS A 47 1.64 23.65 -17.68
N LEU A 48 2.22 23.86 -18.85
CA LEU A 48 3.32 23.06 -19.39
C LEU A 48 4.62 23.22 -18.60
N LEU A 49 4.92 24.43 -18.17
CA LEU A 49 6.11 24.75 -17.37
C LEU A 49 5.67 25.36 -16.03
N PRO A 50 6.43 25.10 -14.95
CA PRO A 50 6.18 25.72 -13.65
C PRO A 50 6.23 27.25 -13.78
N ARG A 51 5.14 27.92 -13.45
CA ARG A 51 5.05 29.38 -13.37
C ARG A 51 4.58 29.78 -11.98
N LEU A 52 5.18 30.82 -11.42
CA LEU A 52 4.87 31.33 -10.08
C LEU A 52 3.68 32.31 -10.11
N ASP A 53 2.64 31.97 -10.87
CA ASP A 53 1.38 32.73 -10.91
C ASP A 53 0.44 32.16 -9.84
N PHE A 54 0.51 32.70 -8.62
CA PHE A 54 -0.30 32.24 -7.49
C PHE A 54 -1.79 32.51 -7.73
N VAL A 55 -2.59 31.44 -7.68
CA VAL A 55 -4.06 31.47 -7.81
C VAL A 55 -4.76 31.03 -6.52
N GLY A 56 -4.01 30.87 -5.43
CA GLY A 56 -4.53 30.43 -4.15
C GLY A 56 -5.11 29.03 -4.22
N LEU A 57 -6.36 28.86 -3.79
CA LEU A 57 -7.03 27.56 -3.69
C LEU A 57 -7.83 27.13 -4.93
N ASP A 58 -7.77 27.92 -6.03
CA ASP A 58 -8.55 27.64 -7.25
C ASP A 58 -8.33 26.22 -7.79
N GLN A 59 -7.07 25.74 -7.78
CA GLN A 59 -6.77 24.39 -8.26
C GLN A 59 -7.48 23.31 -7.45
N TYR A 60 -7.60 23.47 -6.14
CA TYR A 60 -8.30 22.53 -5.28
C TYR A 60 -9.81 22.60 -5.47
N TYR A 61 -10.39 23.80 -5.62
CA TYR A 61 -11.82 23.93 -5.94
C TYR A 61 -12.16 23.20 -7.24
N ARG A 62 -11.36 23.43 -8.29
CA ARG A 62 -11.51 22.74 -9.58
C ARG A 62 -11.33 21.22 -9.47
N LEU A 63 -10.38 20.78 -8.64
CA LEU A 63 -10.13 19.36 -8.40
C LEU A 63 -11.35 18.68 -7.76
N TRP A 64 -11.91 19.27 -6.69
CA TRP A 64 -13.08 18.74 -6.00
C TRP A 64 -14.39 18.89 -6.79
N ALA A 65 -14.45 19.82 -7.73
CA ALA A 65 -15.56 19.94 -8.68
C ALA A 65 -15.48 18.95 -9.86
N THR A 66 -14.38 18.23 -10.03
CA THR A 66 -14.16 17.33 -11.18
C THR A 66 -14.67 15.91 -10.85
N PRO A 67 -15.69 15.39 -11.57
CA PRO A 67 -16.25 14.06 -11.29
C PRO A 67 -15.21 12.93 -11.37
N ARG A 68 -14.27 13.05 -12.32
CA ARG A 68 -13.18 12.07 -12.49
C ARG A 68 -12.29 11.94 -11.24
N TRP A 69 -12.04 13.04 -10.53
CA TRP A 69 -11.29 13.01 -9.29
C TRP A 69 -12.07 12.31 -8.17
N LEU A 70 -13.37 12.60 -8.05
CA LEU A 70 -14.23 11.95 -7.06
C LEU A 70 -14.30 10.43 -7.27
N VAL A 71 -14.51 9.98 -8.52
CA VAL A 71 -14.47 8.56 -8.89
C VAL A 71 -13.13 7.93 -8.52
N SER A 72 -12.03 8.64 -8.75
CA SER A 72 -10.70 8.14 -8.42
C SER A 72 -10.49 7.92 -6.91
N ILE A 73 -11.03 8.82 -6.08
CA ILE A 73 -10.98 8.67 -4.62
C ILE A 73 -11.86 7.50 -4.18
N GLU A 74 -13.07 7.40 -4.71
CA GLU A 74 -13.99 6.31 -4.39
C GLU A 74 -13.37 4.95 -4.72
N ASN A 75 -12.80 4.83 -5.92
CA ASN A 75 -12.10 3.64 -6.35
C ASN A 75 -10.90 3.30 -5.47
N LEU A 76 -10.10 4.31 -5.08
CA LEU A 76 -8.97 4.11 -4.18
C LEU A 76 -9.43 3.62 -2.80
N LEU A 77 -10.55 4.13 -2.29
CA LEU A 77 -11.13 3.68 -1.02
C LEU A 77 -11.66 2.25 -1.12
N ILE A 78 -12.43 1.92 -2.16
CA ILE A 78 -12.95 0.57 -2.38
C ILE A 78 -11.80 -0.43 -2.52
N TYR A 79 -10.85 -0.14 -3.42
CA TYR A 79 -9.63 -0.93 -3.60
C TYR A 79 -8.87 -1.05 -2.28
N GLY A 80 -8.68 0.06 -1.57
CA GLY A 80 -7.94 0.10 -0.31
C GLY A 80 -8.55 -0.75 0.79
N VAL A 81 -9.87 -0.70 0.97
CA VAL A 81 -10.58 -1.51 1.97
C VAL A 81 -10.49 -2.99 1.61
N ILE A 82 -10.68 -3.35 0.34
CA ILE A 82 -10.57 -4.74 -0.14
C ILE A 82 -9.13 -5.24 0.06
N SER A 83 -8.14 -4.51 -0.43
CA SER A 83 -6.73 -4.86 -0.29
C SER A 83 -6.33 -4.99 1.17
N LEU A 84 -6.75 -4.09 2.05
CA LEU A 84 -6.43 -4.15 3.48
C LEU A 84 -7.05 -5.37 4.15
N LEU A 85 -8.38 -5.53 4.04
CA LEU A 85 -9.10 -6.60 4.72
C LEU A 85 -8.66 -7.98 4.23
N PHE A 86 -8.68 -8.20 2.91
CA PHE A 86 -8.37 -9.50 2.36
C PHE A 86 -6.89 -9.85 2.46
N SER A 87 -5.96 -8.88 2.30
CA SER A 87 -4.53 -9.20 2.48
C SER A 87 -4.20 -9.58 3.92
N LEU A 88 -4.80 -8.90 4.91
CA LEU A 88 -4.62 -9.25 6.32
C LEU A 88 -5.24 -10.59 6.65
N VAL A 89 -6.48 -10.84 6.25
CA VAL A 89 -7.20 -12.08 6.56
C VAL A 89 -6.55 -13.27 5.86
N ILE A 90 -6.35 -13.21 4.53
CA ILE A 90 -5.74 -14.30 3.77
C ILE A 90 -4.29 -14.51 4.22
N GLY A 91 -3.52 -13.42 4.38
CA GLY A 91 -2.14 -13.51 4.83
C GLY A 91 -2.01 -14.14 6.21
N PHE A 92 -2.85 -13.75 7.17
CA PHE A 92 -2.87 -14.35 8.51
C PHE A 92 -3.31 -15.82 8.50
N ILE A 93 -4.34 -16.17 7.73
CA ILE A 93 -4.78 -17.57 7.60
C ILE A 93 -3.65 -18.43 7.02
N LEU A 94 -3.02 -17.99 5.93
CA LEU A 94 -1.90 -18.70 5.33
C LEU A 94 -0.71 -18.83 6.30
N ALA A 95 -0.44 -17.78 7.08
CA ALA A 95 0.60 -17.80 8.10
C ALA A 95 0.29 -18.81 9.22
N ALA A 96 -0.94 -18.81 9.73
CA ALA A 96 -1.38 -19.74 10.77
C ALA A 96 -1.37 -21.21 10.30
N LEU A 97 -1.65 -21.46 9.02
CA LEU A 97 -1.54 -22.80 8.43
C LEU A 97 -0.07 -23.25 8.32
N LEU A 98 0.84 -22.35 7.96
CA LEU A 98 2.27 -22.65 7.84
C LEU A 98 2.97 -22.79 9.20
N ASP A 99 2.48 -22.09 10.23
CA ASP A 99 3.00 -22.15 11.59
C ASP A 99 2.86 -23.55 12.23
N GLN A 100 2.00 -24.42 11.67
CA GLN A 100 1.82 -25.81 12.11
C GLN A 100 3.01 -26.74 11.81
N LYS A 101 4.17 -26.21 11.36
CA LYS A 101 5.39 -26.96 11.03
C LYS A 101 5.15 -28.06 10.00
N ILE A 102 4.48 -27.71 8.88
CA ILE A 102 4.20 -28.65 7.80
C ILE A 102 5.49 -29.14 7.11
N ARG A 103 5.49 -30.39 6.63
CA ARG A 103 6.69 -31.08 6.08
C ARG A 103 7.35 -30.38 4.88
N PHE A 104 6.60 -29.57 4.13
CA PHE A 104 7.08 -28.84 2.93
C PHE A 104 6.94 -27.32 3.08
N GLU A 105 7.09 -26.80 4.29
CA GLU A 105 6.84 -25.40 4.60
C GLU A 105 7.61 -24.42 3.69
N ASP A 106 8.91 -24.67 3.48
CA ASP A 106 9.76 -23.80 2.66
C ASP A 106 9.28 -23.71 1.20
N THR A 107 8.75 -24.82 0.67
CA THR A 107 8.18 -24.86 -0.68
C THR A 107 6.90 -24.02 -0.76
N PHE A 108 5.96 -24.21 0.18
CA PHE A 108 4.73 -23.43 0.22
C PHE A 108 5.00 -21.94 0.42
N ARG A 109 5.92 -21.59 1.33
CA ARG A 109 6.35 -20.22 1.55
C ARG A 109 6.89 -19.58 0.26
N THR A 110 7.73 -20.31 -0.47
CA THR A 110 8.30 -19.83 -1.74
C THR A 110 7.22 -19.63 -2.80
N ILE A 111 6.28 -20.57 -2.95
CA ILE A 111 5.17 -20.47 -3.91
C ILE A 111 4.31 -19.24 -3.61
N PHE A 112 3.95 -19.02 -2.33
CA PHE A 112 3.12 -17.88 -1.95
C PHE A 112 3.86 -16.54 -2.07
N LEU A 113 5.18 -16.50 -1.87
CA LEU A 113 5.98 -15.29 -2.02
C LEU A 113 6.31 -14.97 -3.49
N TYR A 114 6.30 -15.97 -4.38
CA TYR A 114 6.69 -15.83 -5.78
C TYR A 114 5.99 -14.67 -6.51
N PRO A 115 4.66 -14.47 -6.39
CA PRO A 115 3.97 -13.35 -7.02
C PRO A 115 4.56 -11.97 -6.66
N PHE A 116 5.03 -11.81 -5.42
CA PHE A 116 5.60 -10.55 -4.96
C PHE A 116 6.92 -10.18 -5.66
N ALA A 117 7.62 -11.17 -6.23
CA ALA A 117 8.83 -10.93 -7.01
C ALA A 117 8.54 -10.36 -8.41
N LEU A 118 7.30 -10.44 -8.90
CA LEU A 118 6.89 -9.88 -10.19
C LEU A 118 6.65 -8.36 -10.09
N SER A 119 6.92 -7.65 -11.18
CA SER A 119 6.52 -6.23 -11.27
C SER A 119 5.00 -6.10 -11.39
N PHE A 120 4.44 -5.00 -10.87
CA PHE A 120 3.00 -4.74 -10.97
C PHE A 120 2.50 -4.68 -12.42
N ILE A 121 3.33 -4.22 -13.37
CA ILE A 121 2.97 -4.19 -14.80
C ILE A 121 2.84 -5.61 -15.35
N VAL A 122 3.79 -6.50 -15.06
CA VAL A 122 3.75 -7.89 -15.52
C VAL A 122 2.56 -8.62 -14.90
N THR A 123 2.36 -8.46 -13.59
CA THR A 123 1.19 -9.02 -12.90
C THR A 123 -0.11 -8.53 -13.53
N GLY A 124 -0.24 -7.22 -13.76
CA GLY A 124 -1.41 -6.63 -14.39
C GLY A 124 -1.69 -7.21 -15.77
N LEU A 125 -0.66 -7.35 -16.61
CA LEU A 125 -0.81 -7.91 -17.95
C LEU A 125 -1.24 -9.39 -17.93
N VAL A 126 -0.64 -10.20 -17.07
CA VAL A 126 -1.03 -11.62 -16.91
C VAL A 126 -2.50 -11.74 -16.49
N TRP A 127 -2.92 -10.94 -15.50
CA TRP A 127 -4.30 -10.94 -15.05
C TRP A 127 -5.26 -10.32 -16.07
N GLN A 128 -4.82 -9.36 -16.90
CA GLN A 128 -5.61 -8.84 -18.01
C GLN A 128 -5.94 -9.94 -19.03
N TRP A 129 -4.96 -10.77 -19.38
CA TRP A 129 -5.17 -11.94 -20.25
C TRP A 129 -6.05 -13.00 -19.61
N LEU A 130 -5.82 -13.29 -18.33
CA LEU A 130 -6.57 -14.30 -17.60
C LEU A 130 -8.05 -13.91 -17.42
N LEU A 131 -8.33 -12.61 -17.22
CA LEU A 131 -9.68 -12.06 -17.08
C LEU A 131 -10.30 -11.60 -18.40
N ASN A 132 -9.68 -11.90 -19.54
CA ASN A 132 -10.25 -11.62 -20.85
C ASN A 132 -11.43 -12.55 -21.15
N PRO A 133 -12.59 -12.03 -21.59
CA PRO A 133 -13.79 -12.83 -21.84
C PRO A 133 -13.68 -13.79 -23.04
N ASP A 134 -12.82 -13.48 -24.01
CA ASP A 134 -12.73 -14.18 -25.30
C ASP A 134 -11.82 -15.41 -25.22
N PHE A 135 -10.72 -15.33 -24.48
CA PHE A 135 -9.71 -16.40 -24.38
C PHE A 135 -9.25 -16.72 -22.96
N GLY A 136 -9.68 -15.96 -21.95
CA GLY A 136 -9.30 -16.16 -20.55
C GLY A 136 -10.16 -17.21 -19.82
N ILE A 137 -10.26 -17.06 -18.50
CA ILE A 137 -11.00 -17.99 -17.61
C ILE A 137 -12.43 -18.22 -18.11
N GLN A 138 -13.11 -17.15 -18.52
CA GLN A 138 -14.50 -17.26 -19.00
C GLN A 138 -14.61 -18.24 -20.16
N ARG A 139 -13.68 -18.19 -21.12
CA ARG A 139 -13.68 -19.08 -22.28
C ARG A 139 -13.44 -20.52 -21.87
N VAL A 140 -12.44 -20.77 -21.02
CA VAL A 140 -12.13 -22.11 -20.50
C VAL A 140 -13.35 -22.73 -19.82
N VAL A 141 -14.06 -21.97 -18.97
CA VAL A 141 -15.26 -22.45 -18.26
C VAL A 141 -16.41 -22.74 -19.24
N ARG A 142 -16.58 -21.91 -20.29
CA ARG A 142 -17.58 -22.16 -21.34
C ARG A 142 -17.27 -23.41 -22.16
N ASP A 143 -15.99 -23.63 -22.48
CA ASP A 143 -15.53 -24.80 -23.24
C ASP A 143 -15.67 -26.11 -22.43
N LEU A 144 -15.68 -26.04 -21.09
CA LEU A 144 -15.99 -27.16 -20.20
C LEU A 144 -17.48 -27.53 -20.14
N GLY A 145 -18.36 -26.75 -20.80
CA GLY A 145 -19.79 -27.04 -20.92
C GLY A 145 -20.71 -26.01 -20.25
N TRP A 146 -20.18 -25.03 -19.51
CA TRP A 146 -20.97 -23.96 -18.89
C TRP A 146 -21.12 -22.74 -19.81
N THR A 147 -21.84 -22.90 -20.92
CA THR A 147 -21.95 -21.88 -21.98
C THR A 147 -22.52 -20.53 -21.52
N SER A 148 -23.34 -20.51 -20.46
CA SER A 148 -23.95 -19.30 -19.89
C SER A 148 -23.06 -18.56 -18.87
N PHE A 149 -21.87 -19.10 -18.55
CA PHE A 149 -20.98 -18.48 -17.57
C PHE A 149 -20.45 -17.13 -18.07
N SER A 150 -20.54 -16.09 -17.24
CA SER A 150 -19.95 -14.76 -17.52
C SER A 150 -19.04 -14.36 -16.37
N PHE A 151 -17.81 -14.00 -16.72
CA PHE A 151 -16.79 -13.57 -15.78
C PHE A 151 -15.78 -12.67 -16.50
N ASP A 152 -16.18 -11.41 -16.64
CA ASP A 152 -15.49 -10.36 -17.38
C ASP A 152 -15.33 -9.09 -16.51
N PRO A 153 -14.80 -9.21 -15.28
CA PRO A 153 -14.82 -8.11 -14.32
C PRO A 153 -14.11 -6.85 -14.83
N LEU A 154 -13.06 -7.00 -15.66
CA LEU A 154 -12.33 -5.87 -16.23
C LEU A 154 -13.11 -5.08 -17.29
N TYR A 155 -14.18 -5.67 -17.84
CA TYR A 155 -14.98 -5.09 -18.92
C TYR A 155 -16.31 -4.52 -18.44
N ASN A 156 -16.62 -4.69 -17.14
CA ASN A 156 -17.84 -4.17 -16.52
C ASN A 156 -17.51 -3.03 -15.55
N SER A 157 -18.02 -1.84 -15.86
CA SER A 157 -17.76 -0.61 -15.08
C SER A 157 -18.17 -0.72 -13.60
N SER A 158 -19.14 -1.57 -13.26
CA SER A 158 -19.62 -1.70 -11.88
C SER A 158 -18.71 -2.56 -11.01
N ILE A 159 -17.92 -3.46 -11.63
CA ILE A 159 -17.13 -4.46 -10.90
C ILE A 159 -15.62 -4.43 -11.22
N VAL A 160 -15.18 -3.50 -12.07
CA VAL A 160 -13.78 -3.42 -12.54
C VAL A 160 -12.76 -3.30 -11.42
N ILE A 161 -13.04 -2.49 -10.39
CA ILE A 161 -12.14 -2.35 -9.24
C ILE A 161 -11.97 -3.66 -8.48
N TYR A 162 -13.00 -4.50 -8.39
CA TYR A 162 -12.90 -5.82 -7.79
C TYR A 162 -12.03 -6.75 -8.65
N GLY A 163 -12.17 -6.68 -9.98
CA GLY A 163 -11.30 -7.41 -10.92
C GLY A 163 -9.82 -7.05 -10.77
N ILE A 164 -9.52 -5.75 -10.62
CA ILE A 164 -8.16 -5.26 -10.35
C ILE A 164 -7.67 -5.73 -8.98
N SER A 165 -8.55 -5.72 -7.98
CA SER A 165 -8.22 -6.15 -6.62
C SER A 165 -7.81 -7.62 -6.55
N ILE A 166 -8.36 -8.50 -7.39
CA ILE A 166 -7.95 -9.93 -7.43
C ILE A 166 -6.47 -10.07 -7.73
N ALA A 167 -5.97 -9.35 -8.75
CA ALA A 167 -4.57 -9.36 -9.14
C ALA A 167 -3.67 -8.80 -8.02
N ALA A 168 -4.11 -7.71 -7.40
CA ALA A 168 -3.41 -7.10 -6.27
C ALA A 168 -3.30 -8.03 -5.06
N LEU A 169 -4.40 -8.71 -4.70
CA LEU A 169 -4.44 -9.65 -3.59
C LEU A 169 -3.52 -10.84 -3.86
N TRP A 170 -3.60 -11.43 -5.05
CA TRP A 170 -2.71 -12.52 -5.45
C TRP A 170 -1.22 -12.14 -5.34
N GLN A 171 -0.87 -10.91 -5.73
CA GLN A 171 0.51 -10.42 -5.64
C GLN A 171 0.95 -10.10 -4.20
N GLY A 172 0.07 -9.49 -3.41
CA GLY A 172 0.41 -8.91 -2.11
C GLY A 172 0.31 -9.88 -0.93
N THR A 173 -0.61 -10.85 -0.97
CA THR A 173 -0.90 -11.73 0.20
C THR A 173 0.31 -12.55 0.65
N GLY A 174 1.22 -12.89 -0.26
CA GLY A 174 2.43 -13.64 0.04
C GLY A 174 3.37 -12.92 1.01
N LEU A 175 3.62 -11.63 0.76
CA LEU A 175 4.44 -10.80 1.65
C LEU A 175 3.78 -10.70 3.02
N ILE A 176 2.47 -10.45 3.06
CA ILE A 176 1.73 -10.29 4.31
C ILE A 176 1.76 -11.59 5.12
N MET A 177 1.59 -12.73 4.47
CA MET A 177 1.75 -14.03 5.10
C MET A 177 3.13 -14.17 5.74
N CYS A 178 4.21 -13.85 5.03
CA CYS A 178 5.56 -13.98 5.58
C CYS A 178 5.80 -13.08 6.80
N LEU A 179 5.28 -11.85 6.79
CA LEU A 179 5.36 -10.94 7.94
C LEU A 179 4.59 -11.49 9.14
N MET A 180 3.37 -11.98 8.92
CA MET A 180 2.54 -12.56 9.97
C MET A 180 3.15 -13.85 10.53
N LEU A 181 3.72 -14.70 9.68
CA LEU A 181 4.38 -15.94 10.07
C LEU A 181 5.63 -15.68 10.91
N ALA A 182 6.42 -14.66 10.56
CA ALA A 182 7.53 -14.21 11.39
C ALA A 182 7.06 -13.72 12.77
N GLY A 183 5.91 -13.03 12.81
CA GLY A 183 5.26 -12.62 14.05
C GLY A 183 4.78 -13.79 14.91
N LEU A 184 4.10 -14.77 14.32
CA LEU A 184 3.62 -15.98 15.01
C LEU A 184 4.79 -16.76 15.63
N ARG A 185 5.88 -16.92 14.88
CA ARG A 185 7.10 -17.60 15.34
C ARG A 185 7.87 -16.86 16.42
N GLY A 186 7.60 -15.57 16.61
CA GLY A 186 8.16 -14.79 17.72
C GLY A 186 7.49 -15.07 19.06
N ILE A 187 6.36 -15.80 19.08
CA ILE A 187 5.62 -16.15 20.29
C ILE A 187 6.23 -17.40 20.91
N ASP A 188 6.50 -17.34 22.22
CA ASP A 188 7.07 -18.46 22.97
C ASP A 188 6.16 -19.71 22.90
N GLU A 189 6.77 -20.87 22.62
CA GLU A 189 6.06 -22.16 22.59
C GLU A 189 5.37 -22.48 23.92
N ASP A 190 5.85 -21.93 25.04
CA ASP A 190 5.26 -22.14 26.35
C ASP A 190 3.87 -21.49 26.49
N ILE A 191 3.58 -20.41 25.74
CA ILE A 191 2.23 -19.82 25.67
C ILE A 191 1.24 -20.81 25.05
N TRP A 192 1.66 -21.51 24.00
CA TRP A 192 0.84 -22.53 23.33
C TRP A 192 0.60 -23.74 24.24
N LYS A 193 1.62 -24.17 24.99
CA LYS A 193 1.50 -25.27 25.97
C LYS A 193 0.57 -24.88 27.11
N ALA A 194 0.73 -23.68 27.68
CA ALA A 194 -0.12 -23.18 28.77
C ALA A 194 -1.60 -23.15 28.37
N ALA A 195 -1.92 -22.58 27.19
CA ALA A 195 -3.30 -22.56 26.70
C ALA A 195 -3.90 -23.97 26.52
N ARG A 196 -3.08 -24.95 26.14
CA ARG A 196 -3.50 -26.36 26.03
C ARG A 196 -3.74 -27.00 27.40
N VAL A 197 -2.91 -26.69 28.40
CA VAL A 197 -3.09 -27.16 29.79
C VAL A 197 -4.38 -26.59 30.39
N ASP A 198 -4.71 -25.34 30.10
CA ASP A 198 -5.94 -24.68 30.53
C ASP A 198 -7.20 -25.13 29.75
N GLY A 199 -7.05 -26.07 28.80
CA GLY A 199 -8.16 -26.60 28.01
C GLY A 199 -8.79 -25.57 27.05
N ILE A 200 -8.08 -24.48 26.74
CA ILE A 200 -8.58 -23.43 25.85
C ILE A 200 -8.57 -23.94 24.41
N PRO A 201 -9.71 -23.90 23.68
CA PRO A 201 -9.77 -24.36 22.30
C PRO A 201 -8.91 -23.46 21.38
N MET A 202 -8.28 -24.07 20.37
CA MET A 202 -7.31 -23.40 19.48
C MET A 202 -7.81 -22.09 18.88
N TRP A 203 -9.08 -22.02 18.44
CA TRP A 203 -9.63 -20.78 17.87
C TRP A 203 -9.69 -19.64 18.88
N LYS A 204 -9.97 -19.93 20.16
CA LYS A 204 -9.93 -18.93 21.24
C LYS A 204 -8.49 -18.51 21.52
N THR A 205 -7.55 -19.45 21.50
CA THR A 205 -6.12 -19.14 21.63
C THR A 205 -5.67 -18.17 20.56
N TYR A 206 -6.01 -18.41 19.28
CA TYR A 206 -5.69 -17.49 18.20
C TYR A 206 -6.32 -16.11 18.39
N VAL A 207 -7.62 -16.03 18.66
CA VAL A 207 -8.35 -14.76 18.70
C VAL A 207 -8.05 -13.93 19.93
N PHE A 208 -7.96 -14.54 21.11
CA PHE A 208 -7.87 -13.83 22.39
C PHE A 208 -6.46 -13.74 22.97
N ILE A 209 -5.52 -14.56 22.52
CA ILE A 209 -4.14 -14.56 23.04
C ILE A 209 -3.18 -14.11 21.92
N ILE A 210 -3.17 -14.83 20.80
CA ILE A 210 -2.17 -14.63 19.74
C ILE A 210 -2.38 -13.31 19.00
N ILE A 211 -3.59 -13.00 18.52
CA ILE A 211 -3.85 -11.75 17.79
C ILE A 211 -3.48 -10.51 18.62
N PRO A 212 -3.85 -10.40 19.92
CA PRO A 212 -3.40 -9.30 20.77
C PRO A 212 -1.88 -9.22 20.93
N MET A 213 -1.18 -10.36 21.09
CA MET A 213 0.29 -10.39 21.18
C MET A 213 0.96 -9.97 19.86
N MET A 214 0.33 -10.26 18.72
CA MET A 214 0.82 -9.88 17.39
C MET A 214 0.51 -8.44 17.00
N ARG A 215 -0.10 -7.63 17.88
CA ARG A 215 -0.47 -6.23 17.57
C ARG A 215 0.64 -5.42 16.88
N PRO A 216 1.92 -5.47 17.30
CA PRO A 216 2.98 -4.72 16.61
C PRO A 216 3.20 -5.16 15.16
N VAL A 217 3.02 -6.46 14.87
CA VAL A 217 3.16 -7.05 13.53
C VAL A 217 1.99 -6.62 12.67
N PHE A 218 0.75 -6.75 13.16
CA PHE A 218 -0.45 -6.27 12.46
C PHE A 218 -0.36 -4.79 12.08
N VAL A 219 0.11 -3.98 13.03
CA VAL A 219 0.30 -2.55 12.84
C VAL A 219 1.35 -2.26 11.75
N THR A 220 2.50 -2.94 11.79
CA THR A 220 3.54 -2.81 10.76
C THR A 220 3.02 -3.22 9.38
N THR A 221 2.31 -4.34 9.29
CA THR A 221 1.72 -4.82 8.05
C THR A 221 0.66 -3.86 7.50
N LEU A 222 -0.20 -3.31 8.37
CA LEU A 222 -1.20 -2.32 7.98
C LEU A 222 -0.57 -1.09 7.34
N VAL A 223 0.53 -0.59 7.90
CA VAL A 223 1.27 0.55 7.33
C VAL A 223 1.83 0.22 5.96
N ILE A 224 2.42 -0.97 5.79
CA ILE A 224 2.95 -1.43 4.49
C ILE A 224 1.84 -1.51 3.44
N ILE A 225 0.69 -2.10 3.79
CA ILE A 225 -0.45 -2.23 2.88
C ILE A 225 -1.01 -0.84 2.53
N ALA A 226 -1.23 0.02 3.53
CA ALA A 226 -1.76 1.37 3.31
C ALA A 226 -0.84 2.23 2.42
N ALA A 227 0.47 2.15 2.63
CA ALA A 227 1.45 2.84 1.79
C ALA A 227 1.44 2.34 0.34
N GLY A 228 1.18 1.04 0.14
CA GLY A 228 1.01 0.44 -1.18
C GLY A 228 -0.28 0.88 -1.88
N ILE A 229 -1.40 0.96 -1.15
CA ILE A 229 -2.71 1.35 -1.67
C ILE A 229 -2.65 2.72 -2.33
N VAL A 230 -2.12 3.74 -1.64
CA VAL A 230 -2.12 5.13 -2.16
C VAL A 230 -1.34 5.27 -3.47
N LYS A 231 -0.36 4.38 -3.72
CA LYS A 231 0.50 4.41 -4.90
C LYS A 231 0.03 3.48 -6.01
N VAL A 232 -1.17 2.90 -5.90
CA VAL A 232 -1.69 2.02 -6.95
C VAL A 232 -1.81 2.79 -8.27
N TYR A 233 -1.04 2.36 -9.27
CA TYR A 233 -0.99 2.97 -10.59
C TYR A 233 -0.69 1.90 -11.63
N ASP A 234 0.45 1.23 -11.49
CA ASP A 234 0.98 0.27 -12.46
C ASP A 234 -0.04 -0.83 -12.79
N LEU A 235 -0.69 -1.38 -11.74
CA LEU A 235 -1.67 -2.45 -11.90
C LEU A 235 -2.92 -1.99 -12.66
N VAL A 236 -3.45 -0.80 -12.32
CA VAL A 236 -4.64 -0.22 -12.96
C VAL A 236 -4.36 0.07 -14.43
N VAL A 237 -3.20 0.67 -14.72
CA VAL A 237 -2.79 0.99 -16.09
C VAL A 237 -2.57 -0.27 -16.91
N ALA A 238 -1.86 -1.25 -16.37
CA ALA A 238 -1.61 -2.51 -17.07
C ALA A 238 -2.90 -3.29 -17.38
N GLN A 239 -3.90 -3.27 -16.50
CA GLN A 239 -5.14 -4.02 -16.70
C GLN A 239 -6.18 -3.29 -17.53
N THR A 240 -6.32 -1.97 -17.37
CA THR A 240 -7.50 -1.24 -17.89
C THR A 240 -7.22 0.17 -18.37
N SER A 241 -6.05 0.75 -18.10
CA SER A 241 -5.77 2.18 -18.36
C SER A 241 -6.79 3.16 -17.75
N GLY A 242 -7.48 2.76 -16.67
CA GLY A 242 -8.55 3.56 -16.02
C GLY A 242 -9.97 3.27 -16.52
N GLY A 243 -10.13 2.35 -17.48
CA GLY A 243 -11.43 1.99 -18.07
C GLY A 243 -12.18 0.86 -17.35
N PRO A 244 -13.40 0.51 -17.81
CA PRO A 244 -14.12 1.14 -18.94
C PRO A 244 -14.53 2.59 -18.64
N GLY A 245 -14.33 3.50 -19.61
CA GLY A 245 -14.49 4.94 -19.37
C GLY A 245 -13.48 5.45 -18.33
N ILE A 246 -13.97 5.85 -17.16
CA ILE A 246 -13.18 6.26 -15.98
C ILE A 246 -13.45 5.36 -14.76
N ALA A 247 -14.10 4.21 -14.96
CA ALA A 247 -14.63 3.39 -13.87
C ALA A 247 -13.55 2.77 -12.98
N SER A 248 -12.32 2.62 -13.46
CA SER A 248 -11.19 2.15 -12.65
C SER A 248 -10.12 3.22 -12.41
N GLU A 249 -10.46 4.49 -12.65
CA GLU A 249 -9.56 5.61 -12.42
C GLU A 249 -9.06 5.61 -10.97
N VAL A 250 -7.79 5.93 -10.75
CA VAL A 250 -7.17 6.07 -9.42
C VAL A 250 -6.36 7.36 -9.35
N PRO A 251 -6.14 7.95 -8.15
CA PRO A 251 -5.55 9.28 -8.03
C PRO A 251 -4.15 9.39 -8.65
N ALA A 252 -3.32 8.35 -8.51
CA ALA A 252 -1.99 8.31 -9.10
C ALA A 252 -2.04 8.40 -10.64
N LYS A 253 -3.04 7.77 -11.26
CA LYS A 253 -3.26 7.82 -12.71
C LYS A 253 -3.81 9.17 -13.15
N TYR A 254 -4.70 9.77 -12.36
CA TYR A 254 -5.16 11.14 -12.58
C TYR A 254 -3.99 12.14 -12.58
N VAL A 255 -3.08 12.04 -11.59
CA VAL A 255 -1.87 12.85 -11.51
C VAL A 255 -1.01 12.67 -12.77
N TYR A 256 -0.72 11.43 -13.14
CA TYR A 256 0.10 11.12 -14.31
C TYR A 256 -0.49 11.73 -15.59
N ASP A 257 -1.79 11.54 -15.82
CA ASP A 257 -2.47 12.04 -17.01
C ASP A 257 -2.44 13.57 -17.08
N TYR A 258 -2.66 14.26 -15.96
CA TYR A 258 -2.67 15.73 -15.95
C TYR A 258 -1.28 16.32 -16.09
N MET A 259 -0.25 15.69 -15.53
CA MET A 259 1.12 16.16 -15.64
C MET A 259 1.70 15.95 -17.04
N PHE A 260 1.49 14.76 -17.63
CA PHE A 260 2.21 14.36 -18.84
C PHE A 260 1.39 14.44 -20.13
N PHE A 261 0.07 14.19 -20.08
CA PHE A 261 -0.77 14.22 -21.27
C PHE A 261 -1.55 15.54 -21.42
N ALA A 262 -2.14 16.04 -20.33
CA ALA A 262 -2.92 17.28 -20.36
C ALA A 262 -2.08 18.56 -20.16
N GLN A 263 -0.77 18.42 -19.87
CA GLN A 263 0.16 19.53 -19.66
C GLN A 263 -0.36 20.58 -18.67
N ASN A 264 -0.99 20.11 -17.59
CA ASN A 264 -1.60 20.92 -16.55
C ASN A 264 -0.98 20.57 -15.19
N LEU A 265 0.25 21.06 -14.98
CA LEU A 265 1.04 20.79 -13.79
C LEU A 265 0.35 21.27 -12.51
N GLY A 266 -0.35 22.41 -12.52
CA GLY A 266 -1.04 22.94 -11.34
C GLY A 266 -2.09 21.97 -10.79
N GLN A 267 -2.92 21.40 -11.69
CA GLN A 267 -3.88 20.35 -11.30
C GLN A 267 -3.19 19.06 -10.86
N GLY A 268 -2.14 18.63 -11.56
CA GLY A 268 -1.36 17.44 -11.18
C GLY A 268 -0.72 17.59 -9.79
N PHE A 269 -0.17 18.75 -9.47
CA PHE A 269 0.40 19.07 -8.16
C PHE A 269 -0.66 19.17 -7.07
N ALA A 270 -1.84 19.74 -7.35
CA ALA A 270 -2.95 19.75 -6.40
C ALA A 270 -3.41 18.33 -6.06
N ALA A 271 -3.59 17.47 -7.06
CA ALA A 271 -3.93 16.06 -6.87
C ALA A 271 -2.83 15.28 -6.11
N SER A 272 -1.55 15.50 -6.47
CA SER A 272 -0.40 14.91 -5.76
C SER A 272 -0.34 15.33 -4.30
N THR A 273 -0.65 16.59 -4.01
CA THR A 273 -0.72 17.12 -2.64
C THR A 273 -1.84 16.46 -1.86
N MET A 274 -3.01 16.23 -2.47
CA MET A 274 -4.10 15.49 -1.83
C MET A 274 -3.72 14.03 -1.52
N MET A 275 -3.00 13.36 -2.43
CA MET A 275 -2.46 12.01 -2.17
C MET A 275 -1.43 12.01 -1.03
N LEU A 276 -0.59 13.03 -0.94
CA LEU A 276 0.33 13.17 0.20
C LEU A 276 -0.44 13.30 1.51
N LEU A 277 -1.49 14.14 1.54
CA LEU A 277 -2.33 14.29 2.73
C LEU A 277 -2.98 12.97 3.15
N SER A 278 -3.46 12.14 2.21
CA SER A 278 -4.02 10.84 2.57
C SER A 278 -2.99 9.92 3.23
N VAL A 279 -1.74 9.93 2.77
CA VAL A 279 -0.65 9.17 3.43
C VAL A 279 -0.37 9.71 4.83
N VAL A 280 -0.28 11.04 4.97
CA VAL A 280 -0.02 11.70 6.25
C VAL A 280 -1.12 11.38 7.27
N ILE A 281 -2.39 11.40 6.86
CA ILE A 281 -3.54 11.07 7.71
C ILE A 281 -3.48 9.64 8.24
N VAL A 282 -2.93 8.69 7.47
CA VAL A 282 -2.78 7.29 7.91
C VAL A 282 -1.53 7.10 8.78
N ILE A 283 -0.39 7.68 8.36
CA ILE A 283 0.92 7.42 8.99
C ILE A 283 1.11 8.23 10.28
N VAL A 284 0.68 9.48 10.35
CA VAL A 284 0.95 10.35 11.51
C VAL A 284 0.27 9.85 12.78
N PRO A 285 -1.03 9.48 12.79
CA PRO A 285 -1.66 8.91 13.98
C PRO A 285 -0.97 7.62 14.41
N TRP A 286 -0.59 6.77 13.46
CA TRP A 286 0.18 5.56 13.74
C TRP A 286 1.52 5.87 14.42
N ALA A 287 2.33 6.75 13.83
CA ALA A 287 3.64 7.11 14.36
C ALA A 287 3.52 7.74 15.75
N TYR A 288 2.48 8.54 15.99
CA TYR A 288 2.21 9.12 17.30
C TYR A 288 1.84 8.04 18.34
N LEU A 289 1.01 7.06 17.98
CA LEU A 289 0.62 5.98 18.90
C LEU A 289 1.80 5.04 19.22
N GLU A 290 2.63 4.73 18.23
CA GLU A 290 3.77 3.81 18.39
C GLU A 290 4.95 4.47 19.12
N PHE A 291 5.33 5.70 18.73
CA PHE A 291 6.49 6.39 19.31
C PHE A 291 6.16 7.35 20.45
N GLY A 292 4.91 7.82 20.55
CA GLY A 292 4.45 8.70 21.63
C GLY A 292 4.15 7.98 22.94
N GLY A 293 4.05 6.64 22.93
CA GLY A 293 3.70 5.82 24.09
C GLY A 293 4.79 5.64 25.16
N LYS A 294 6.02 6.14 24.96
CA LYS A 294 7.09 6.04 25.98
C LYS A 294 7.34 7.38 26.68
N LYS A 295 6.42 7.71 27.59
CA LYS A 295 6.64 8.70 28.67
C LYS A 295 5.72 8.45 29.87
N HIS A 296 5.72 7.24 30.42
CA HIS A 296 5.34 7.05 31.82
C HIS A 296 6.40 6.13 32.45
N GLY A 297 6.98 6.63 33.55
CA GLY A 297 8.13 6.06 34.24
C GLY A 297 7.81 4.80 35.04
#